data_AF-A0A2T3N805-F1
#
_entry.id   AF-A0A2T3N805-F1
#
_cell.length_a   1.000
_cell.length_b   1.000
_cell.length_c   1.000
_cell.angle_alpha   90.00
_cell.angle_beta   90.00
_cell.angle_gamma   90.00
#
_symmetry.space_group_name_H-M   'P 1'
#
loop_
_entity.id
_entity.type
_entity.pdbx_description
1 polymer ?
#
loop_
_entity_poly.entity_id
_entity_poly.type
_entity_poly.pdbx_seq_one_letter_code
_entity_poly.pdbx_strand_id
1 'polypeptide(L)'
;MFTICQFFKRRAIRQYIKTLSPALLTSYGPRETYTDGQINAVLNASGLSLRYAQYAHALFGNQHPTLHQELANGLFEGNTFNALDIIAIAKPSGWKGGANTDNLSNHYGQNSRY
;
A
#
# COMPACT_ATOMS: atom_id res chain seq x y z
N MET A 1 -4.79 -19.56 -13.22
CA MET A 1 -3.56 -19.13 -13.92
C MET A 1 -3.41 -17.62 -13.70
N PHE A 2 -2.57 -17.19 -12.75
CA PHE A 2 -2.43 -15.75 -12.46
C PHE A 2 -1.55 -15.11 -13.54
N THR A 3 -2.12 -14.22 -14.34
CA THR A 3 -1.39 -13.48 -15.37
C THR A 3 -0.34 -12.60 -14.70
N ILE A 4 0.90 -12.65 -15.17
CA ILE A 4 2.04 -11.89 -14.64
C ILE A 4 1.73 -10.38 -14.49
N CYS A 5 0.88 -9.84 -15.36
CA CYS A 5 0.36 -8.47 -15.29
C CYS A 5 -0.41 -8.16 -13.99
N GLN A 6 -1.17 -9.13 -13.46
CA GLN A 6 -1.91 -8.97 -12.20
C GLN A 6 -0.95 -8.87 -11.00
N PHE A 7 0.17 -9.61 -11.03
CA PHE A 7 1.17 -9.57 -9.97
C PHE A 7 1.87 -8.21 -9.89
N PHE A 8 2.34 -7.68 -11.02
CA PHE A 8 2.98 -6.36 -11.05
C PHE A 8 2.02 -5.24 -10.66
N LYS A 9 0.77 -5.30 -11.15
CA LYS A 9 -0.30 -4.39 -10.72
C LYS A 9 -0.50 -4.43 -9.19
N ARG A 10 -0.67 -5.62 -8.62
CA ARG A 10 -0.86 -5.80 -7.18
C ARG A 10 0.34 -5.30 -6.36
N ARG A 11 1.56 -5.54 -6.85
CA ARG A 11 2.79 -5.03 -6.23
C ARG A 11 2.83 -3.51 -6.25
N ALA A 12 2.50 -2.87 -7.37
CA ALA A 12 2.46 -1.42 -7.49
C ALA A 12 1.41 -0.80 -6.55
N ILE A 13 0.19 -1.33 -6.53
CA ILE A 13 -0.89 -0.90 -5.63
C ILE A 13 -0.43 -0.92 -4.16
N ARG A 14 0.18 -2.02 -3.71
CA ARG A 14 0.70 -2.12 -2.34
C ARG A 14 1.80 -1.11 -2.05
N GLN A 15 2.68 -0.88 -3.03
CA GLN A 15 3.75 0.09 -2.88
C GLN A 15 3.18 1.50 -2.73
N TYR A 16 2.15 1.86 -3.52
CA TYR A 16 1.42 3.11 -3.39
C TYR A 16 0.80 3.24 -2.00
N ILE A 17 0.05 2.24 -1.54
CA ILE A 17 -0.55 2.25 -0.20
C ILE A 17 0.52 2.46 0.88
N LYS A 18 1.66 1.77 0.81
CA LYS A 18 2.72 1.86 1.81
C LYS A 18 3.41 3.23 1.86
N THR A 19 3.58 3.87 0.70
CA THR A 19 4.41 5.09 0.56
C THR A 19 3.57 6.37 0.57
N LEU A 20 2.45 6.40 -0.17
CA LEU A 20 1.57 7.56 -0.28
C LEU A 20 0.77 7.77 1.01
N SER A 21 0.31 6.70 1.68
CA SER A 21 -0.49 6.85 2.91
C SER A 21 0.20 7.70 3.98
N PRO A 22 1.45 7.39 4.42
CA PRO A 22 2.12 8.21 5.42
C PRO A 22 2.49 9.60 4.88
N ALA A 23 2.85 9.72 3.59
CA ALA A 23 3.24 10.99 3.00
C ALA A 23 2.06 11.97 2.88
N LEU A 24 0.91 11.50 2.40
CA LEU A 24 -0.34 12.28 2.36
C LEU A 24 -0.79 12.70 3.76
N LEU A 25 -0.71 11.77 4.72
CA LEU A 25 -1.07 12.04 6.11
C LEU A 25 -0.18 13.12 6.73
N THR A 26 1.13 13.06 6.48
CA THR A 26 2.11 14.04 7.00
C THR A 26 1.95 15.41 6.35
N SER A 27 1.73 15.48 5.04
CA SER A 27 1.68 16.74 4.30
C SER A 27 0.34 17.46 4.36
N TYR A 28 -0.79 16.73 4.38
CA TYR A 28 -2.12 17.32 4.22
C TYR A 28 -3.11 16.95 5.35
N GLY A 29 -2.70 16.08 6.27
CA GLY A 29 -3.54 15.57 7.36
C GLY A 29 -4.53 14.49 6.91
N PRO A 30 -5.25 13.86 7.86
CA PRO A 30 -6.22 12.82 7.58
C PRO A 30 -7.43 13.40 6.84
N ARG A 31 -7.73 12.86 5.66
CA ARG A 31 -8.90 13.22 4.84
C ARG A 31 -9.52 11.99 4.21
N GLU A 32 -10.84 12.04 4.01
CA GLU A 32 -11.60 10.98 3.31
C GLU A 32 -11.26 10.92 1.82
N THR A 33 -10.92 12.07 1.22
CA THR A 33 -10.51 12.20 -0.18
C THR A 33 -9.41 13.26 -0.32
N TYR A 34 -8.48 13.03 -1.25
CA TYR A 34 -7.42 13.95 -1.62
C TYR A 34 -7.63 14.45 -3.04
N THR A 35 -7.17 15.68 -3.31
CA THR A 35 -7.25 16.25 -4.66
C THR A 35 -6.14 15.74 -5.55
N ASP A 36 -6.33 15.77 -6.86
CA ASP A 36 -5.32 15.26 -7.81
C ASP A 36 -3.99 16.01 -7.71
N GLY A 37 -4.02 17.31 -7.40
CA GLY A 37 -2.81 18.09 -7.16
C GLY A 37 -2.01 17.57 -5.97
N GLN A 38 -2.70 17.20 -4.88
CA GLN A 38 -2.07 16.63 -3.68
C GLN A 38 -1.49 15.25 -3.97
N ILE A 39 -2.24 14.39 -4.66
CA ILE A 39 -1.79 13.04 -5.03
C ILE A 39 -0.58 13.11 -5.97
N ASN A 40 -0.64 13.96 -7.00
CA ASN A 40 0.46 14.15 -7.96
C ASN A 40 1.72 14.72 -7.31
N ALA A 41 1.58 15.70 -6.39
CA ALA A 41 2.71 16.24 -5.66
C ALA A 41 3.47 15.16 -4.88
N VAL A 42 2.72 14.30 -4.17
CA VAL A 42 3.33 13.20 -3.41
C VAL A 42 3.85 12.08 -4.31
N LEU A 43 3.16 11.76 -5.41
CA LEU A 43 3.64 10.79 -6.40
C LEU A 43 4.99 11.21 -6.98
N ASN A 44 5.11 12.47 -7.41
CA ASN A 44 6.36 13.01 -7.95
C ASN A 44 7.48 13.02 -6.90
N ALA A 45 7.16 13.31 -5.63
CA ALA A 45 8.12 13.27 -4.54
C ALA A 45 8.54 11.84 -4.16
N SER A 46 7.67 10.84 -4.36
CA SER A 46 7.91 9.44 -3.95
C SER A 46 8.89 8.68 -4.85
N GLY A 47 9.20 9.19 -6.03
CA GLY A 47 10.08 8.53 -7.01
C GLY A 47 9.49 7.22 -7.59
N LEU A 48 8.19 6.98 -7.43
CA LEU A 48 7.52 5.79 -7.94
C LEU A 48 7.24 5.91 -9.44
N SER A 49 7.18 4.76 -10.12
CA SER A 49 6.76 4.72 -11.51
C SER A 49 5.35 5.27 -11.67
N LEU A 50 5.15 6.17 -12.63
CA LEU A 50 3.84 6.73 -12.98
C LEU A 50 2.98 5.79 -13.83
N ARG A 51 3.52 4.63 -14.24
CA ARG A 51 2.81 3.64 -15.09
C ARG A 51 1.46 3.20 -14.52
N TYR A 52 1.33 3.19 -13.19
CA TYR A 52 0.13 2.80 -12.46
C TYR A 52 -0.45 3.97 -11.64
N ALA A 53 -0.12 5.22 -11.97
CA ALA A 53 -0.55 6.41 -11.22
C ALA A 53 -2.08 6.51 -11.10
N GLN A 54 -2.82 6.08 -12.14
CA GLN A 54 -4.29 6.04 -12.12
C GLN A 54 -4.85 5.25 -10.93
N TYR A 55 -4.15 4.22 -10.45
CA TYR A 55 -4.55 3.47 -9.24
C TYR A 55 -4.34 4.28 -7.97
N ALA A 56 -3.32 5.14 -7.90
CA ALA A 56 -3.15 6.05 -6.77
C ALA A 56 -4.30 7.07 -6.70
N HIS A 57 -4.71 7.62 -7.85
CA HIS A 57 -5.89 8.49 -7.93
C HIS A 57 -7.19 7.77 -7.55
N ALA A 58 -7.35 6.51 -7.97
CA ALA A 58 -8.50 5.70 -7.58
C ALA A 58 -8.49 5.27 -6.10
N LEU A 59 -7.32 5.15 -5.46
CA LEU A 59 -7.20 4.78 -4.06
C LEU A 59 -7.49 5.94 -3.11
N PHE A 60 -6.96 7.12 -3.40
CA PHE A 60 -6.96 8.26 -2.47
C PHE A 60 -7.87 9.42 -2.90
N GLY A 61 -8.36 9.41 -4.14
CA GLY A 61 -9.23 10.44 -4.69
C GLY A 61 -10.51 9.86 -5.29
N ASN A 62 -11.25 10.70 -6.00
CA ASN A 62 -12.53 10.37 -6.63
C ASN A 62 -12.42 10.12 -8.14
N GLN A 63 -11.20 10.03 -8.68
CA GLN A 63 -11.00 9.77 -10.10
C GLN A 63 -11.07 8.28 -10.41
N HIS A 64 -11.46 7.96 -11.65
CA HIS A 64 -11.55 6.59 -12.16
C HIS A 64 -12.49 5.70 -11.33
N PRO A 65 -13.82 5.97 -11.31
CA PRO A 65 -14.79 5.21 -10.52
C PRO A 65 -14.81 3.71 -10.86
N THR A 66 -14.50 3.35 -12.10
CA THR A 66 -14.38 1.94 -12.53
C THR A 66 -13.21 1.22 -11.86
N LEU A 67 -12.05 1.88 -11.75
CA LEU A 67 -10.89 1.35 -11.04
C LEU A 67 -11.11 1.36 -9.52
N HIS A 68 -11.81 2.37 -9.01
CA HIS A 68 -12.20 2.44 -7.61
C HIS A 68 -13.10 1.25 -7.23
N GLN A 69 -14.11 0.92 -8.04
CA GLN A 69 -14.93 -0.28 -7.85
C GLN A 69 -14.12 -1.58 -7.95
N GLU A 70 -13.18 -1.67 -8.89
CA GLU A 70 -12.28 -2.84 -8.98
C GLU A 70 -11.46 -3.02 -7.68
N LEU A 71 -10.93 -1.91 -7.15
CA LEU A 71 -10.19 -1.90 -5.89
C LEU A 71 -11.08 -2.21 -4.70
N ALA A 72 -12.33 -1.72 -4.67
CA ALA A 72 -13.31 -2.03 -3.64
C ALA A 72 -13.56 -3.53 -3.58
N ASN A 73 -13.80 -4.17 -4.75
CA ASN A 73 -13.97 -5.61 -4.85
C ASN A 73 -12.73 -6.38 -4.39
N GLY A 74 -11.53 -5.88 -4.70
CA GLY A 74 -10.27 -6.57 -4.40
C GLY A 74 -9.72 -6.37 -2.98
N LEU A 75 -10.03 -5.25 -2.33
CA LEU A 75 -9.49 -4.87 -1.01
C LEU A 75 -10.53 -4.91 0.10
N PHE A 76 -11.80 -4.66 -0.22
CA PHE A 76 -12.90 -4.48 0.74
C PHE A 76 -14.14 -5.32 0.41
N GLU A 77 -14.01 -6.36 -0.42
CA GLU A 77 -15.10 -7.27 -0.78
C GLU A 77 -16.31 -6.56 -1.43
N GLY A 78 -16.08 -5.41 -2.07
CA GLY A 78 -17.10 -4.62 -2.76
C GLY A 78 -17.74 -3.52 -1.90
N ASN A 79 -17.31 -3.37 -0.65
CA ASN A 79 -17.74 -2.26 0.20
C ASN A 79 -17.13 -0.93 -0.26
N THR A 80 -17.88 0.15 -0.09
CA THR A 80 -17.37 1.51 -0.30
C THR A 80 -16.25 1.79 0.70
N PHE A 81 -15.13 2.33 0.23
CA PHE A 81 -13.99 2.69 1.06
C PHE A 81 -13.55 4.12 0.77
N ASN A 82 -12.93 4.76 1.76
CA ASN A 82 -12.35 6.09 1.62
C ASN A 82 -10.82 6.04 1.77
N ALA A 83 -10.17 7.18 1.58
CA ALA A 83 -8.72 7.29 1.71
C ALA A 83 -8.23 6.99 3.15
N LEU A 84 -9.06 7.24 4.18
CA LEU A 84 -8.72 6.92 5.57
C LEU A 84 -8.67 5.41 5.81
N ASP A 85 -9.57 4.64 5.21
CA ASP A 85 -9.59 3.18 5.29
C ASP A 85 -8.33 2.59 4.65
N ILE A 86 -7.91 3.15 3.50
CA ILE A 86 -6.64 2.78 2.86
C ILE A 86 -5.46 3.09 3.77
N ILE A 87 -5.43 4.26 4.40
CA ILE A 87 -4.38 4.65 5.35
C ILE A 87 -4.40 3.71 6.56
N ALA A 88 -5.57 3.29 7.04
CA ALA A 88 -5.69 2.33 8.13
C ALA A 88 -5.12 0.96 7.77
N ILE A 89 -5.32 0.48 6.53
CA ILE A 89 -4.70 -0.74 5.99
C ILE A 89 -3.17 -0.58 5.86
N ALA A 90 -2.70 0.62 5.51
CA ALA A 90 -1.28 0.91 5.36
C ALA A 90 -0.52 0.90 6.69
N LYS A 91 -1.21 1.10 7.82
CA LYS A 91 -0.58 0.99 9.14
C LYS A 91 -0.03 -0.42 9.28
N PRO A 92 1.27 -0.60 9.60
CA PRO A 92 1.76 -1.91 9.96
C PRO A 92 0.90 -2.39 11.11
N SER A 93 0.34 -3.60 10.98
CA SER A 93 -0.39 -4.24 12.08
C SER A 93 0.54 -4.24 13.28
N GLY A 94 0.32 -3.31 14.22
CA GLY A 94 1.09 -3.22 15.44
C GLY A 94 1.02 -4.58 16.12
N TRP A 95 2.19 -5.11 16.44
CA TRP A 95 2.39 -6.34 17.19
C TRP A 95 1.34 -6.50 18.31
N LYS A 96 0.46 -7.50 18.18
CA LYS A 96 -0.37 -8.02 19.26
C LYS A 96 0.18 -9.43 19.53
N GLY A 97 0.90 -9.59 20.64
CA GLY A 97 1.88 -10.66 20.84
C GLY A 97 1.41 -12.10 20.60
N GLY A 98 2.35 -12.93 20.13
CA GLY A 98 2.26 -14.38 19.91
C GLY A 98 2.23 -14.72 18.40
N ALA A 99 3.14 -15.50 17.81
CA ALA A 99 4.04 -16.51 18.32
C ALA A 99 5.48 -16.30 17.82
N ASN A 100 6.43 -16.48 18.74
CA ASN A 100 7.82 -16.73 18.40
C ASN A 100 7.91 -18.12 17.73
N THR A 101 8.19 -18.16 16.44
CA THR A 101 8.75 -19.36 15.80
C THR A 101 10.17 -19.02 15.34
N ASP A 102 11.04 -18.79 16.32
CA ASP A 102 12.49 -18.89 16.19
C ASP A 102 12.81 -20.22 15.48
N ASN A 103 12.94 -20.17 14.16
CA ASN A 103 13.69 -21.17 13.40
C ASN A 103 14.68 -20.52 12.42
N LEU A 104 15.01 -19.24 12.64
CA LEU A 104 16.11 -18.56 11.93
C LEU A 104 17.34 -18.34 12.83
N SER A 105 17.35 -18.92 14.03
CA SER A 105 18.49 -18.87 14.97
C SER A 105 19.64 -19.84 14.63
N ASN A 106 19.62 -20.53 13.48
CA ASN A 106 20.65 -21.53 13.12
C ASN A 106 21.44 -21.21 11.83
N HIS A 107 21.60 -19.94 11.45
CA HIS A 107 22.41 -19.56 10.27
C HIS A 107 23.62 -18.67 10.56
N TYR A 108 24.16 -18.72 11.79
CA TYR A 108 25.53 -18.27 12.05
C TYR A 108 26.30 -19.40 12.72
N GLY A 109 27.22 -19.98 11.94
CA GLY A 109 27.98 -21.17 12.29
C GLY A 109 28.86 -20.99 13.51
N GLN A 110 28.67 -21.88 14.48
CA GLN A 110 29.73 -22.24 15.41
C GLN A 110 30.64 -23.27 14.71
N ASN A 111 31.68 -22.78 14.03
CA ASN A 111 32.89 -23.56 13.83
C ASN A 111 34.01 -22.88 14.62
N SER A 112 34.02 -23.12 15.93
CA SER A 112 35.20 -22.87 16.75
C SER A 112 36.17 -24.02 16.50
N ARG A 113 37.21 -23.74 15.72
CA ARG A 113 38.41 -24.58 15.62
C ARG A 113 39.15 -24.52 16.95
N TYR A 114 39.23 -25.65 17.65
CA TYR A 114 40.32 -26.03 18.54
C TYR A 114 40.52 -27.53 18.44
#